data_AF-A0AAW2U642-F1
#
_entry.id   AF-A0AAW2U642-F1
#
_cell.length_a   1.000
_cell.length_b   1.000
_cell.length_c   1.000
_cell.angle_alpha   90.00
_cell.angle_beta   90.00
_cell.angle_gamma   90.00
#
_symmetry.space_group_name_H-M   'P 1'
#
loop_
_entity.id
_entity.type
_entity.pdbx_description
1 polymer ?
#
loop_
_entity_poly.entity_id
_entity_poly.type
_entity_poly.pdbx_seq_one_letter_code
_entity_poly.pdbx_strand_id
1 'polypeptide(L)'
;MAESARVKLYDQVKNAEQREADLIFLPEKRELAYAKILRYKKQAEKMYNKKVKPRTFHVGDLVLKKCKASRHVRKLDPNWEGPFKMMKIAKNGEYRLQDMSGKDLS
;
A
#
# COMPACT_ATOMS: atom_id res chain seq x y z
N MET A 1 -13.38 31.20 -36.62
CA MET A 1 -13.27 29.88 -35.97
C MET A 1 -14.63 29.47 -35.44
N ALA A 2 -15.07 28.23 -35.65
CA ALA A 2 -16.40 27.79 -35.22
C ALA A 2 -16.39 27.45 -33.71
N GLU A 3 -17.35 27.99 -32.96
CA GLU A 3 -17.51 27.68 -31.54
C GLU A 3 -17.93 26.22 -31.31
N SER A 4 -17.41 25.64 -30.23
CA SER A 4 -17.75 24.27 -29.83
C SER A 4 -19.19 24.16 -29.32
N ALA A 5 -19.80 22.97 -29.44
CA ALA A 5 -21.15 22.70 -28.94
C ALA A 5 -21.31 22.99 -27.44
N ARG A 6 -20.26 22.79 -26.63
CA ARG A 6 -20.25 23.09 -25.20
C ARG A 6 -20.47 24.58 -24.91
N VAL A 7 -19.90 25.45 -25.74
CA VAL A 7 -20.04 26.91 -25.60
C VAL A 7 -21.42 27.34 -26.10
N LYS A 8 -21.85 26.80 -27.24
CA LYS A 8 -23.16 27.12 -27.85
C LYS A 8 -24.36 26.72 -27.01
N LEU A 9 -24.26 25.60 -26.27
CA LEU A 9 -25.34 25.05 -25.44
C LEU A 9 -25.20 25.42 -23.96
N TYR A 10 -24.32 26.38 -23.63
CA TYR A 10 -24.09 26.77 -22.24
C TYR A 10 -25.28 27.56 -21.69
N ASP A 11 -25.89 27.02 -20.64
CA ASP A 11 -26.94 27.71 -19.86
C ASP A 11 -26.37 28.06 -18.48
N GLN A 12 -26.23 29.35 -18.21
CA GLN A 12 -25.60 29.82 -16.98
C GLN A 12 -26.42 29.50 -15.73
N VAL A 13 -27.75 29.56 -15.81
CA VAL A 13 -28.64 29.38 -14.66
C VAL A 13 -28.69 27.90 -14.27
N LYS A 14 -28.92 27.02 -15.25
CA LYS A 14 -28.92 25.57 -15.00
C LYS A 14 -27.57 25.06 -14.47
N ASN A 15 -26.47 25.61 -14.99
CA ASN A 15 -25.14 25.25 -14.49
C ASN A 15 -24.90 25.73 -13.04
N ALA A 16 -25.45 26.88 -12.65
CA ALA A 16 -25.35 27.37 -11.27
C ALA A 16 -26.16 26.49 -10.30
N GLU A 17 -27.42 26.19 -10.65
CA GLU A 17 -28.28 25.29 -9.86
C GLU A 17 -27.66 23.90 -9.69
N GLN A 18 -27.12 23.33 -10.76
CA GLN A 18 -26.49 22.02 -10.70
C GLN A 18 -25.19 22.03 -9.90
N ARG A 19 -24.43 23.14 -9.95
CA ARG A 19 -23.24 23.32 -9.11
C ARG A 19 -23.60 23.40 -7.63
N GLU A 20 -24.64 24.13 -7.26
CA GLU A 20 -25.11 24.20 -5.87
C GLU A 20 -25.58 22.84 -5.38
N ALA A 21 -26.38 22.13 -6.17
CA ALA A 21 -26.81 20.77 -5.85
C ALA A 21 -25.60 19.83 -5.67
N ASP A 22 -24.61 19.88 -6.56
CA ASP A 22 -23.41 19.06 -6.43
C ASP A 22 -22.61 19.38 -5.17
N LEU A 23 -22.51 20.65 -4.77
CA LEU A 23 -21.85 21.06 -3.52
C LEU A 23 -22.58 20.53 -2.29
N ILE A 24 -23.92 20.58 -2.31
CA ILE A 24 -24.76 20.05 -1.24
C ILE A 24 -24.54 18.54 -1.09
N PHE A 25 -24.53 17.77 -2.18
CA PHE A 25 -24.40 16.31 -2.15
C PHE A 25 -22.97 15.78 -2.13
N LEU A 26 -21.97 16.66 -2.22
CA LEU A 26 -20.55 16.28 -2.26
C LEU A 26 -20.10 15.55 -0.99
N PRO A 27 -20.49 15.97 0.23
CA PRO A 27 -20.11 15.28 1.47
C PRO A 27 -20.58 13.82 1.49
N GLU A 28 -21.84 13.54 1.14
CA GLU A 28 -22.40 12.19 1.12
C GLU A 28 -21.69 11.32 0.08
N LYS A 29 -21.42 11.87 -1.10
CA LYS A 29 -20.63 11.17 -2.14
C LYS A 29 -19.24 10.79 -1.62
N ARG A 30 -18.57 11.69 -0.88
CA ARG A 30 -17.25 11.44 -0.27
C ARG A 30 -17.32 10.39 0.83
N GLU A 31 -18.33 10.44 1.69
CA GLU A 31 -18.53 9.47 2.76
C GLU A 31 -18.76 8.06 2.20
N LEU A 32 -19.63 7.93 1.19
CA LEU A 32 -19.86 6.66 0.49
C LEU A 32 -18.58 6.14 -0.18
N ALA A 33 -17.79 7.00 -0.81
CA ALA A 33 -16.51 6.63 -1.39
C ALA A 33 -15.51 6.15 -0.31
N TYR A 34 -15.45 6.85 0.82
CA TYR A 34 -14.60 6.49 1.94
C TYR A 34 -14.99 5.13 2.54
N ALA A 35 -16.29 4.90 2.77
CA ALA A 35 -16.81 3.62 3.25
C ALA A 35 -16.45 2.46 2.30
N LYS A 36 -16.52 2.68 0.98
CA LYS A 36 -16.06 1.70 -0.02
C LYS A 36 -14.57 1.41 0.12
N ILE A 37 -13.72 2.45 0.21
CA ILE A 37 -12.27 2.29 0.37
C ILE A 37 -11.95 1.47 1.63
N LEU A 38 -12.59 1.79 2.77
CA LEU A 38 -12.41 1.05 4.01
C LEU A 38 -12.83 -0.41 3.87
N ARG A 39 -13.97 -0.68 3.23
CA ARG A 39 -14.44 -2.04 2.96
C ARG A 39 -13.43 -2.82 2.13
N TYR A 40 -12.93 -2.24 1.03
CA TYR A 40 -11.92 -2.86 0.19
C TYR A 40 -10.63 -3.15 0.95
N LYS A 41 -10.15 -2.18 1.74
CA LYS A 41 -8.94 -2.34 2.55
C LYS A 41 -9.09 -3.51 3.55
N LYS A 42 -10.21 -3.57 4.27
CA LYS A 42 -10.49 -4.65 5.22
C LYS A 42 -10.61 -6.01 4.55
N GLN A 43 -11.20 -6.06 3.35
CA GLN A 43 -11.31 -7.30 2.59
C GLN A 43 -9.94 -7.77 2.09
N ALA A 44 -9.10 -6.87 1.57
CA ALA A 44 -7.75 -7.17 1.15
C ALA A 44 -6.88 -7.68 2.32
N GLU A 45 -6.98 -7.04 3.48
CA GLU A 45 -6.31 -7.46 4.71
C GLU A 45 -6.75 -8.87 5.14
N LYS A 46 -8.06 -9.14 5.16
CA LYS A 46 -8.59 -10.47 5.52
C LYS A 46 -8.08 -11.56 4.56
N MET A 47 -8.05 -11.27 3.26
CA MET A 47 -7.57 -12.22 2.26
C MET A 47 -6.07 -12.48 2.36
N TYR A 48 -5.29 -11.44 2.64
CA TYR A 48 -3.86 -11.57 2.90
C TYR A 48 -3.61 -12.41 4.17
N ASN A 49 -4.21 -12.01 5.29
CA ASN A 49 -4.04 -12.66 6.59
C ASN A 49 -4.51 -14.12 6.59
N LYS A 50 -5.50 -14.50 5.77
CA LYS A 50 -5.91 -15.90 5.60
C LYS A 50 -4.77 -16.81 5.10
N LYS A 51 -3.83 -16.27 4.33
CA LYS A 51 -2.69 -17.02 3.77
C LYS A 51 -1.42 -16.88 4.62
N VAL A 52 -1.33 -15.84 5.44
CA VAL A 52 -0.19 -15.63 6.34
C VAL A 52 -0.26 -16.65 7.46
N LYS A 53 0.80 -17.47 7.57
CA LYS A 53 1.00 -18.37 8.70
C LYS A 53 2.10 -17.79 9.58
N PRO A 54 1.87 -17.63 10.90
CA PRO A 54 2.95 -17.25 11.80
C PRO A 54 4.06 -18.29 11.72
N ARG A 55 5.31 -17.83 11.67
CA ARG A 55 6.51 -18.67 11.71
C ARG A 55 7.38 -18.19 12.86
N THR A 56 7.83 -19.14 13.66
CA THR A 56 8.84 -18.90 14.70
C THR A 56 10.21 -19.19 14.10
N PHE A 57 11.12 -18.24 14.24
CA PHE A 57 12.53 -18.44 13.88
C PHE A 57 13.32 -18.77 15.15
N HIS A 58 14.40 -19.51 14.98
CA HIS A 58 15.37 -19.84 16.03
C HIS A 58 16.75 -19.33 15.65
N VAL A 59 17.61 -19.17 16.65
CA VAL A 59 19.03 -18.85 16.41
C VAL A 59 19.65 -19.99 15.61
N GLY A 60 20.34 -19.64 14.52
CA GLY A 60 20.93 -20.57 13.57
C GLY A 60 20.13 -20.74 12.27
N ASP A 61 18.85 -20.38 12.25
CA ASP A 61 18.02 -20.51 11.04
C ASP A 61 18.53 -19.62 9.90
N LEU A 62 18.44 -20.12 8.67
CA LEU A 62 18.67 -19.32 7.46
C LEU A 62 17.37 -18.66 7.02
N VAL A 63 17.40 -17.34 6.86
CA VAL A 63 16.24 -16.51 6.54
C VAL A 63 16.53 -15.55 5.40
N LEU A 64 15.48 -15.17 4.67
CA LEU A 64 15.52 -14.11 3.66
C LEU A 64 15.00 -12.80 4.26
N LYS A 65 15.68 -11.69 3.96
CA LYS A 65 15.27 -10.35 4.39
C LYS A 65 14.55 -9.65 3.24
N LYS A 66 13.41 -9.01 3.52
CA LYS A 66 12.69 -8.23 2.50
C LYS A 66 13.49 -6.97 2.13
N CYS A 67 13.64 -6.68 0.84
CA CYS A 67 14.24 -5.43 0.35
C CYS A 67 13.46 -4.22 0.89
N LYS A 68 14.16 -3.18 1.34
CA LYS A 68 13.51 -1.90 1.71
C LYS A 68 12.97 -1.21 0.46
N ALA A 69 11.82 -0.53 0.58
CA ALA A 69 11.21 0.21 -0.53
C ALA A 69 12.09 1.37 -1.06
N SER A 70 13.02 1.88 -0.25
CA SER A 70 14.00 2.89 -0.66
C SER A 70 15.18 2.33 -1.45
N ARG A 71 15.33 1.00 -1.51
CA ARG A 71 16.34 0.37 -2.35
C ARG A 71 15.90 0.55 -3.80
N HIS A 72 16.80 0.97 -4.67
CA HIS A 72 16.56 1.07 -6.11
C HIS A 72 16.50 -0.35 -6.71
N VAL A 73 15.41 -1.06 -6.42
CA VAL A 73 15.07 -2.37 -6.98
C VAL A 73 14.57 -2.10 -8.40
N ARG A 74 15.33 -2.51 -9.40
CA ARG A 74 14.90 -2.40 -10.80
C ARG A 74 13.74 -3.37 -11.06
N LYS A 75 13.02 -3.14 -12.15
CA LYS A 75 11.95 -4.04 -12.57
C LYS A 75 12.54 -5.45 -12.76
N LEU A 76 11.98 -6.44 -12.05
CA LEU A 76 12.40 -7.86 -11.98
C LEU A 76 13.55 -8.19 -11.03
N ASP A 77 14.10 -7.24 -10.29
CA ASP A 77 15.04 -7.57 -9.22
C ASP A 77 14.31 -8.34 -8.08
N PRO A 78 15.00 -9.25 -7.38
CA PRO A 78 14.41 -9.98 -6.26
C PRO A 78 13.91 -9.03 -5.15
N ASN A 79 12.69 -9.29 -4.68
CA ASN A 79 12.11 -8.57 -3.54
C ASN A 79 12.69 -9.00 -2.17
N TRP A 80 13.53 -10.04 -2.17
CA TRP A 80 14.14 -10.65 -1.00
C TRP A 80 15.65 -10.76 -1.20
N GLU A 81 16.39 -10.53 -0.12
CA GLU A 81 17.85 -10.57 -0.01
C GLU A 81 18.29 -11.72 0.89
N GLY A 82 19.53 -12.15 0.72
CA GLY A 82 20.14 -13.20 1.54
C GLY A 82 19.93 -14.58 0.95
N PRO A 83 20.60 -15.58 1.53
CA PRO A 83 20.30 -16.06 2.88
C PRO A 83 21.12 -15.40 3.98
N PHE A 84 20.49 -15.16 5.13
CA PHE A 84 21.15 -14.65 6.34
C PHE A 84 20.96 -15.65 7.49
N LYS A 85 21.95 -15.76 8.36
CA LYS A 85 21.85 -16.56 9.58
C LYS A 85 21.24 -15.74 10.71
N MET A 86 20.25 -16.31 11.39
CA MET A 86 19.65 -15.71 12.57
C MET A 86 20.61 -15.83 13.76
N MET A 87 21.09 -14.70 14.30
CA MET A 87 22.04 -14.70 15.42
C MET A 87 21.37 -14.46 16.77
N LYS A 88 20.35 -13.61 16.80
CA LYS A 88 19.63 -13.28 18.04
C LYS A 88 18.20 -12.86 17.76
N ILE A 89 17.29 -13.28 18.64
CA ILE A 89 15.90 -12.85 18.68
C ILE A 89 15.74 -11.90 19.86
N ALA A 90 15.36 -10.65 19.60
CA ALA A 90 15.07 -9.68 20.66
C ALA A 90 13.58 -9.72 21.05
N LYS A 91 13.27 -9.28 22.28
CA LYS A 91 11.91 -9.33 22.85
C LYS A 91 10.88 -8.45 22.14
N ASN A 92 11.32 -7.48 21.33
CA ASN A 92 10.49 -6.51 20.60
C ASN A 92 10.23 -6.90 19.13
N GLY A 93 10.57 -8.13 18.71
CA GLY A 93 10.43 -8.56 17.32
C GLY A 93 11.56 -8.09 16.40
N GLU A 94 12.64 -7.54 16.97
CA GLU A 94 13.87 -7.29 16.23
C GLU A 94 14.71 -8.57 16.14
N TYR A 95 15.33 -8.76 14.99
CA TYR A 95 16.18 -9.90 14.68
C TYR A 95 17.57 -9.38 14.32
N ARG A 96 18.62 -9.95 14.93
CA ARG A 96 19.99 -9.71 14.46
C ARG A 96 20.36 -10.80 13.47
N LEU A 97 20.72 -10.37 12.27
CA LEU A 97 21.09 -11.23 11.17
C LEU A 97 22.60 -11.18 10.95
N GLN A 98 23.16 -12.24 10.38
CA GLN A 98 24.54 -12.28 9.94
C GLN A 98 24.58 -12.77 8.50
N ASP A 99 25.37 -12.09 7.67
CA ASP A 99 25.65 -12.52 6.29
C ASP A 99 26.55 -13.76 6.29
N MET A 100 26.54 -14.50 5.18
CA MET A 100 27.34 -15.71 5.01
C MET A 100 28.85 -15.44 5.08
N SER A 101 29.27 -14.18 4.89
CA SER A 101 30.65 -13.72 5.11
C SER A 101 30.97 -13.36 6.57
N GLY A 102 30.06 -13.59 7.52
CA GLY A 102 30.25 -13.30 8.93
C GLY A 102 30.01 -11.84 9.33
N LYS A 103 29.49 -11.01 8.43
CA LYS A 103 29.16 -9.61 8.72
C LYS A 103 27.80 -9.51 9.41
N ASP A 104 27.76 -8.90 10.57
CA ASP A 104 26.52 -8.64 11.30
C ASP A 104 25.69 -7.53 10.62
N LEU A 105 24.40 -7.79 10.49
CA LEU A 105 23.39 -6.89 9.95
C LEU A 105 22.37 -6.60 11.06
N SER A 106 22.44 -5.37 11.59
CA SER A 106 21.44 -4.82 12.50
C SER A 106 20.13 -4.48 11.79
#